data_AF-A0A915ZGM8-F1
#
_entry.id   AF-A0A915ZGM8-F1
#
_cell.length_a   1.000
_cell.length_b   1.000
_cell.length_c   1.000
_cell.angle_alpha   90.00
_cell.angle_beta   90.00
_cell.angle_gamma   90.00
#
_symmetry.space_group_name_H-M   'P 1'
#
loop_
_entity.id
_entity.type
_entity.pdbx_description
1 polymer ?
#
loop_
_entity_poly.entity_id
_entity_poly.type
_entity_poly.pdbx_seq_one_letter_code
_entity_poly.pdbx_strand_id
1 'polypeptide(L)'
;MDAPKKIQDLITGYFTHGRHKNISCIYVAQRFFAIPKAIRENVNYISLHGSHGSLTDTKRIIRLYTEESESLAPVIDDLTLQREFVVFDLRRSKSDSLSIRVRWDTSLS
;
A
#
# COMPACT_ATOMS: atom_id res chain seq x y z
N MET A 1 19.48 -8.68 8.39
CA MET A 1 19.65 -9.98 7.74
C MET A 1 18.32 -10.36 7.13
N ASP A 2 18.29 -10.64 5.84
CA ASP A 2 17.08 -11.12 5.20
C ASP A 2 16.76 -12.54 5.71
N ALA A 3 15.47 -12.82 5.94
CA ALA A 3 15.09 -14.17 6.35
C ALA A 3 15.47 -15.17 5.25
N PRO A 4 15.89 -16.40 5.62
CA PRO A 4 16.15 -17.48 4.67
C PRO A 4 15.01 -17.63 3.65
N LYS A 5 15.34 -17.92 2.39
CA LYS A 5 14.37 -18.04 1.27
C LYS A 5 13.17 -18.92 1.63
N LYS A 6 13.41 -20.06 2.28
CA LYS A 6 12.37 -20.98 2.74
C LYS A 6 11.34 -20.32 3.66
N ILE A 7 11.77 -19.40 4.52
CA ILE A 7 10.88 -18.64 5.41
C ILE A 7 10.08 -17.60 4.62
N GLN A 8 10.71 -16.90 3.68
CA GLN A 8 10.01 -15.94 2.81
C GLN A 8 8.94 -16.62 1.95
N ASP A 9 9.21 -17.82 1.44
CA ASP A 9 8.25 -18.60 0.66
C ASP A 9 7.05 -19.03 1.52
N LEU A 10 7.27 -19.41 2.79
CA LEU A 10 6.19 -19.74 3.73
C LEU A 10 5.33 -18.50 4.08
N ILE A 11 5.98 -17.36 4.34
CA ILE A 11 5.28 -16.09 4.62
C ILE A 11 4.44 -15.69 3.41
N THR A 12 5.06 -15.64 2.22
CA THR A 12 4.35 -15.33 0.98
C THR A 12 3.19 -16.30 0.79
N GLY A 13 3.43 -17.59 0.99
CA GLY A 13 2.43 -18.64 0.94
C GLY A 13 1.22 -18.34 1.82
N TYR A 14 1.44 -17.96 3.08
CA TYR A 14 0.41 -17.60 4.04
C TYR A 14 -0.43 -16.39 3.60
N PHE A 15 0.21 -15.34 3.08
CA PHE A 15 -0.47 -14.11 2.66
C PHE A 15 -1.19 -14.23 1.31
N THR A 16 -0.83 -15.19 0.45
CA THR A 16 -1.41 -15.35 -0.89
C THR A 16 -2.35 -16.54 -1.02
N HIS A 17 -2.13 -17.63 -0.29
CA HIS A 17 -2.93 -18.84 -0.40
C HIS A 17 -3.97 -18.91 0.71
N GLY A 18 -5.23 -18.72 0.32
CA GLY A 18 -6.40 -18.98 1.16
C GLY A 18 -7.11 -17.72 1.62
N ARG A 19 -8.44 -17.71 1.47
CA ARG A 19 -9.28 -16.94 2.37
C ARG A 19 -9.25 -17.67 3.70
N HIS A 20 -8.33 -17.28 4.58
CA HIS A 20 -8.32 -17.74 5.95
C HIS A 20 -9.64 -17.26 6.59
N LYS A 21 -10.63 -18.16 6.68
CA LYS A 21 -11.97 -17.79 7.17
C LYS A 21 -11.80 -17.17 8.55
N ASN A 22 -12.33 -15.95 8.72
CA ASN A 22 -12.28 -15.18 9.97
C ASN A 22 -10.88 -14.73 10.43
N ILE A 23 -9.87 -14.71 9.53
CA ILE A 23 -8.55 -14.16 9.83
C ILE A 23 -8.24 -13.03 8.87
N SER A 24 -7.90 -11.87 9.41
CA SER A 24 -7.31 -10.76 8.65
C SER A 24 -5.80 -10.73 8.86
N CYS A 25 -5.06 -10.42 7.81
CA CYS A 25 -3.60 -10.38 7.84
C CYS A 25 -3.11 -8.97 7.52
N ILE A 26 -2.12 -8.49 8.27
CA ILE A 26 -1.45 -7.21 8.02
C ILE A 26 0.02 -7.52 7.72
N TYR A 27 0.50 -7.02 6.58
CA TYR A 27 1.91 -7.08 6.21
C TYR A 27 2.51 -5.68 6.35
N VAL A 28 3.53 -5.53 7.18
CA VAL A 28 4.19 -4.24 7.43
C VAL A 28 5.62 -4.29 6.90
N ALA A 29 6.00 -3.32 6.08
CA ALA A 29 7.36 -3.17 5.57
C ALA A 29 7.72 -1.70 5.38
N GLN A 30 9.02 -1.40 5.52
CA GLN A 30 9.56 -0.06 5.33
C GLN A 30 9.64 0.36 3.85
N ARG A 31 9.90 -0.60 2.95
CA ARG A 31 10.09 -0.34 1.52
C ARG A 31 9.04 -1.10 0.73
N PHE A 32 8.19 -0.38 0.03
CA PHE A 32 7.10 -0.96 -0.76
C PHE A 32 7.60 -2.01 -1.78
N PHE A 33 8.67 -1.70 -2.52
CA PHE A 33 9.21 -2.62 -3.53
C PHE A 33 10.01 -3.80 -2.96
N ALA A 34 10.28 -3.83 -1.65
CA ALA A 34 10.83 -5.00 -0.96
C ALA A 34 9.75 -6.03 -0.60
N ILE A 35 8.47 -5.63 -0.63
CA ILE A 35 7.34 -6.54 -0.41
C ILE A 35 7.25 -7.51 -1.60
N PRO A 36 7.18 -8.84 -1.35
CA PRO A 36 6.96 -9.83 -2.41
C PRO A 36 5.80 -9.43 -3.31
N LYS A 37 6.02 -9.47 -4.63
CA LYS A 37 5.02 -9.04 -5.62
C LYS A 37 3.68 -9.75 -5.44
N ALA A 38 3.72 -11.06 -5.17
CA ALA A 38 2.52 -11.86 -4.96
C ALA A 38 1.66 -11.34 -3.77
N ILE A 39 2.29 -10.84 -2.70
CA ILE A 39 1.54 -10.20 -1.60
C ILE A 39 0.91 -8.89 -2.09
N ARG A 40 1.68 -8.01 -2.74
CA ARG A 40 1.20 -6.71 -3.25
C ARG A 40 0.01 -6.82 -4.21
N GLU A 41 -0.09 -7.91 -4.96
CA GLU A 41 -1.19 -8.16 -5.91
C GLU A 41 -2.43 -8.78 -5.26
N ASN A 42 -2.34 -9.29 -4.02
CA ASN A 42 -3.45 -9.97 -3.32
C ASN A 42 -3.99 -9.18 -2.11
N VAL A 43 -3.47 -7.98 -1.84
CA VAL A 43 -3.99 -7.14 -0.73
C VAL A 43 -5.32 -6.47 -1.08
N ASN A 44 -6.13 -6.22 -0.05
CA ASN A 44 -7.37 -5.43 -0.20
C ASN A 44 -7.15 -3.93 0.05
N TYR A 45 -6.16 -3.59 0.87
CA TYR A 45 -5.86 -2.22 1.27
C TYR A 45 -4.36 -2.01 1.30
N ILE A 46 -3.95 -0.78 1.03
CA ILE A 46 -2.57 -0.32 1.22
C ILE A 46 -2.62 0.94 2.03
N SER A 47 -1.97 0.94 3.19
CA SER A 47 -1.72 2.15 3.96
C SER A 47 -0.30 2.62 3.70
N LEU A 48 -0.15 3.80 3.12
CA LEU A 48 1.13 4.44 2.89
C LEU A 48 1.39 5.44 4.02
N HIS A 49 2.44 5.15 4.79
CA HIS A 49 2.95 6.04 5.82
C HIS A 49 4.21 6.70 5.32
N GLY A 50 4.46 7.93 5.80
CA GLY A 50 5.66 8.68 5.48
C GLY A 50 6.91 7.85 5.73
N SER A 51 7.67 7.66 4.66
CA SER A 51 9.08 7.34 4.77
C SER A 51 9.84 8.60 4.36
N HIS A 52 11.02 8.86 4.91
CA HIS A 52 11.93 9.90 4.40
C HIS A 52 12.46 9.58 2.98
N GLY A 53 11.68 8.89 2.16
CA GLY A 53 11.98 8.51 0.78
C GLY A 53 11.78 9.68 -0.19
N SER A 54 12.19 9.48 -1.43
CA SER A 54 12.03 10.50 -2.49
C SER A 54 10.59 10.57 -2.97
N LEU A 55 10.10 11.77 -3.29
CA LEU A 55 8.86 12.00 -4.05
C LEU A 55 8.75 11.09 -5.30
N THR A 56 9.89 10.75 -5.91
CA THR A 56 9.96 9.81 -7.04
C THR A 56 9.47 8.41 -6.68
N ASP A 57 9.83 7.90 -5.50
CA ASP A 57 9.37 6.59 -5.02
C ASP A 57 7.88 6.62 -4.68
N THR A 58 7.42 7.67 -3.99
CA THR A 58 6.00 7.91 -3.71
C THR A 58 5.17 7.89 -5.00
N LYS A 59 5.58 8.66 -6.00
CA LYS A 59 4.95 8.70 -7.32
C LYS A 59 4.94 7.34 -8.01
N ARG A 60 6.04 6.59 -7.95
CA ARG A 60 6.14 5.25 -8.54
C ARG A 60 5.20 4.24 -7.88
N ILE A 61 4.93 4.37 -6.58
CA ILE A 61 3.94 3.56 -5.87
C ILE A 61 2.53 3.95 -6.30
N ILE A 62 2.20 5.25 -6.26
CA ILE A 62 0.86 5.77 -6.58
C ILE A 62 0.44 5.37 -8.01
N ARG A 63 1.37 5.43 -8.96
CA ARG A 63 1.14 5.07 -10.37
C ARG A 63 0.68 3.62 -10.57
N LEU A 64 0.90 2.73 -9.61
CA LEU A 64 0.39 1.36 -9.68
C LEU A 64 -1.13 1.28 -9.45
N TYR A 65 -1.72 2.32 -8.84
CA TYR A 65 -3.11 2.31 -8.38
C TYR A 65 -3.98 3.35 -9.10
N THR A 66 -3.39 4.45 -9.56
CA THR A 66 -4.10 5.53 -10.25
C THR A 66 -3.25 6.20 -11.33
N GLU A 67 -3.91 6.68 -12.39
CA GLU A 67 -3.28 7.47 -13.46
C GLU A 67 -2.97 8.91 -12.99
N GLU A 68 -3.64 9.38 -11.94
CA GLU A 68 -3.48 10.72 -11.35
C GLU A 68 -2.22 10.85 -10.46
N SER A 69 -1.23 9.99 -10.66
CA SER A 69 -0.01 9.95 -9.84
C SER A 69 0.78 11.27 -9.87
N GLU A 70 0.72 12.03 -10.96
CA GLU A 70 1.39 13.32 -11.09
C GLU A 70 0.81 14.38 -10.14
N SER A 71 -0.52 14.46 -10.03
CA SER A 71 -1.21 15.41 -9.17
C SER A 71 -1.24 14.95 -7.71
N LEU A 72 -1.39 13.66 -7.47
CA LEU A 72 -1.53 13.11 -6.12
C LEU A 72 -0.22 12.93 -5.38
N ALA A 73 0.90 12.67 -6.05
CA ALA A 73 2.18 12.47 -5.40
C ALA A 73 2.60 13.60 -4.44
N PRO A 74 2.59 14.89 -4.85
CA PRO A 74 2.97 15.97 -3.93
C PRO A 74 2.00 16.12 -2.74
N VAL A 75 0.70 15.89 -2.95
CA VAL A 75 -0.32 15.97 -1.88
C VAL A 75 -0.11 14.85 -0.86
N ILE A 76 0.09 13.63 -1.33
CA ILE A 76 0.34 12.47 -0.49
C ILE A 76 1.66 12.64 0.26
N ASP A 77 2.71 13.13 -0.41
CA ASP A 77 4.01 13.39 0.21
C ASP A 77 3.89 14.38 1.39
N ASP A 78 3.25 15.53 1.17
CA ASP A 78 3.02 16.55 2.22
C ASP A 78 2.20 16.00 3.40
N LEU A 79 1.09 15.30 3.13
CA LEU A 79 0.30 14.66 4.18
C LEU A 79 1.16 13.71 5.01
N THR A 80 1.95 12.86 4.35
CA THR A 80 2.78 11.90 5.07
C THR A 80 3.92 12.55 5.87
N LEU A 81 4.46 13.69 5.45
CA LEU A 81 5.40 14.51 6.23
C LEU A 81 4.74 15.10 7.48
N GLN A 82 3.45 15.42 7.40
CA GLN A 82 2.63 15.87 8.51
C GLN A 82 2.16 14.72 9.43
N ARG A 83 2.75 13.52 9.27
CA ARG A 83 2.43 12.29 10.04
C ARG A 83 1.03 11.75 9.78
N GLU A 84 0.37 12.20 8.72
CA GLU A 84 -0.82 11.53 8.20
C GLU A 84 -0.43 10.27 7.41
N PHE A 85 -1.44 9.48 7.05
CA PHE A 85 -1.26 8.32 6.16
C PHE A 85 -2.39 8.26 5.15
N VAL A 86 -2.07 7.68 3.99
CA VAL A 86 -3.02 7.58 2.88
C VAL A 86 -3.35 6.12 2.64
N VAL A 87 -4.64 5.80 2.55
CA VAL A 87 -5.15 4.46 2.31
C VAL A 87 -5.68 4.35 0.89
N PHE A 88 -5.18 3.38 0.15
CA PHE A 88 -5.76 2.89 -1.10
C PHE A 88 -6.66 1.70 -0.78
N ASP A 89 -7.96 1.79 -1.08
CA ASP A 89 -8.90 0.67 -0.96
C ASP A 89 -9.10 0.02 -2.33
N LEU A 90 -8.40 -1.09 -2.53
CA LEU A 90 -8.34 -1.79 -3.81
C LEU A 90 -9.62 -2.59 -4.12
N ARG A 91 -10.58 -2.61 -3.19
CA ARG A 91 -11.89 -3.25 -3.41
C ARG A 91 -12.89 -2.30 -4.06
N ARG A 92 -12.60 -0.99 -4.06
CA ARG A 92 -13.45 0.04 -4.66
C ARG A 92 -13.04 0.30 -6.11
N SER A 93 -14.00 0.78 -6.90
CA SER A 93 -13.69 1.29 -8.24
C SER A 93 -12.70 2.45 -8.13
N LYS A 94 -11.80 2.60 -9.11
CA LYS A 94 -10.89 3.76 -9.18
C LYS A 94 -11.63 5.10 -9.26
N SER A 95 -12.88 5.08 -9.72
CA SER A 95 -13.75 6.27 -9.79
C SER A 95 -14.48 6.61 -8.48
N ASP A 96 -14.39 5.75 -7.46
CA ASP A 96 -14.97 6.01 -6.14
C ASP A 96 -14.09 7.02 -5.39
N SER A 97 -14.67 8.09 -4.85
CA SER A 97 -13.93 9.11 -4.07
C SER A 97 -13.28 8.52 -2.82
N LEU A 98 -13.81 7.42 -2.29
CA LEU A 98 -13.23 6.68 -1.18
C LEU A 98 -12.25 5.57 -1.63
N SER A 99 -11.87 5.52 -2.91
CA SER A 99 -10.80 4.62 -3.38
C SER A 99 -9.42 5.03 -2.86
N ILE A 100 -9.21 6.33 -2.65
CA ILE A 100 -8.01 6.91 -2.03
C ILE A 100 -8.46 7.84 -0.90
N ARG A 101 -7.95 7.61 0.31
CA ARG A 101 -8.38 8.31 1.52
C ARG A 101 -7.21 8.79 2.35
N VAL A 102 -7.40 9.91 3.02
CA VAL A 102 -6.59 10.29 4.18
C VAL A 102 -7.14 9.53 5.37
N ARG A 103 -6.27 8.78 6.06
CA ARG A 103 -6.64 7.82 7.11
C ARG A 103 -7.65 6.79 6.59
N TRP A 104 -8.72 6.51 7.33
CA TRP A 104 -9.65 5.42 7.02
C TRP A 104 -10.96 5.89 6.37
N ASP A 105 -11.32 7.15 6.55
CA ASP A 105 -12.68 7.65 6.37
C ASP A 105 -12.76 8.95 5.55
N THR A 106 -11.66 9.70 5.42
CA THR A 106 -11.66 10.99 4.73
C THR A 106 -11.21 10.83 3.28
N SER A 107 -12.04 11.22 2.32
CA SER A 107 -11.70 11.27 0.89
C SER A 107 -10.43 12.11 0.65
N LEU A 108 -9.54 11.66 -0.23
CA LEU A 108 -8.40 12.48 -0.69
C LEU A 108 -8.79 13.40 -1.86
N SER A 109 -9.85 13.05 -2.62
CA SER A 109 -10.45 13.90 -3.66
C SER A 109 -11.41 14.93 -3.07
#